data_AF-A0A924LR86-F1
#
_entry.id   AF-A0A924LR86-F1
#
_cell.length_a   1.000
_cell.length_b   1.000
_cell.length_c   1.000
_cell.angle_alpha   90.00
_cell.angle_beta   90.00
_cell.angle_gamma   90.00
#
_symmetry.space_group_name_H-M   'P 1'
#
loop_
_entity.id
_entity.type
_entity.pdbx_description
1 polymer ?
#
loop_
_entity_poly.entity_id
_entity_poly.type
_entity_poly.pdbx_seq_one_letter_code
_entity_poly.pdbx_strand_id
1 'polypeptide(L)'
;MSRGRKPSSYLRSNNWDDIFWNSLSTYIGILNNYFTTNNYEFVAIGDCLKKLSFTIPKGLNSKEIHSSGNHPVISQSKEYIIGFSDRTELLVDKDLPLIVFGDHSKTIKYVEEPFIIGADGVKLVKPIGSFNARFFYYFIFGIITDTKDYGRHFSLLRNGLIAKVEDLELQVKVVEFLDALKSDAFSNKNVFFNASVENEIYELQKNQLKGNDISTELTHQLTLVKKLRQQLLQDAVQGKLIEQNATDEPASKLLKKIKAEKEKLIAEKKLKKEKELPPIKPEEIPFEIPENCVWCRLGEIAYITSGSTPSQTAFAASGIPYLKMYNLRNQKIDFFHKP
;
A
#
# COMPACT_ATOMS: atom_id res chain seq x y z
N MET A 1 -10.60 5.69 -39.92
CA MET A 1 -10.45 4.40 -39.22
C MET A 1 -10.03 4.68 -37.79
N SER A 2 -10.97 4.55 -36.86
CA SER A 2 -10.83 4.88 -35.44
C SER A 2 -9.91 3.88 -34.73
N ARG A 3 -8.89 4.39 -34.05
CA ARG A 3 -8.11 3.62 -33.08
C ARG A 3 -8.97 3.43 -31.83
N GLY A 4 -9.70 2.32 -31.77
CA GLY A 4 -10.42 1.90 -30.58
C GLY A 4 -9.44 1.65 -29.43
N ARG A 5 -9.44 2.53 -28.43
CA ARG A 5 -8.91 2.22 -27.10
C ARG A 5 -9.64 0.96 -26.61
N LYS A 6 -8.87 -0.08 -26.28
CA LYS A 6 -9.39 -1.22 -25.51
C LYS A 6 -10.08 -0.67 -24.24
N PRO A 7 -11.28 -1.14 -23.88
CA PRO A 7 -11.87 -0.79 -22.61
C PRO A 7 -10.92 -1.23 -21.50
N SER A 8 -10.57 -0.28 -20.63
CA SER A 8 -9.88 -0.54 -19.37
C SER A 8 -10.85 -1.31 -18.46
N SER A 9 -10.85 -2.64 -18.55
CA SER A 9 -11.55 -3.52 -17.61
C SER A 9 -10.66 -3.93 -16.43
N TYR A 10 -9.80 -3.01 -15.97
CA TYR A 10 -9.11 -3.17 -14.69
C TYR A 10 -9.89 -2.41 -13.62
N LEU A 11 -10.08 -3.06 -12.47
CA LEU A 11 -10.72 -2.59 -11.22
C LEU A 11 -12.20 -2.95 -11.01
N ARG A 12 -12.52 -4.24 -11.12
CA ARG A 12 -13.23 -4.92 -10.02
C ARG A 12 -12.40 -6.14 -9.64
N SER A 13 -11.31 -5.95 -8.88
CA SER A 13 -10.95 -7.04 -7.96
C SER A 13 -12.14 -7.16 -7.03
N ASN A 14 -12.66 -8.36 -6.84
CA ASN A 14 -13.80 -8.58 -5.96
C ASN A 14 -13.37 -8.20 -4.53
N ASN A 15 -13.68 -6.97 -4.10
CA ASN A 15 -13.46 -6.47 -2.74
C ASN A 15 -13.96 -7.49 -1.69
N TRP A 16 -14.98 -8.26 -2.06
CA TRP A 16 -15.54 -9.35 -1.29
C TRP A 16 -14.54 -10.48 -0.94
N ASP A 17 -13.85 -11.06 -1.92
CA ASP A 17 -12.91 -12.18 -1.68
C ASP A 17 -11.68 -11.69 -0.89
N ASP A 18 -11.18 -10.51 -1.23
CA ASP A 18 -10.07 -9.87 -0.51
C ASP A 18 -10.44 -9.65 0.98
N ILE A 19 -11.65 -9.16 1.25
CA ILE A 19 -12.14 -8.96 2.62
C ILE A 19 -12.33 -10.28 3.36
N PHE A 20 -12.80 -11.32 2.67
CA PHE A 20 -12.92 -12.65 3.26
C PHE A 20 -11.57 -13.14 3.78
N TRP A 21 -10.53 -13.13 2.94
CA TRP A 21 -9.20 -13.60 3.35
C TRP A 21 -8.58 -12.72 4.44
N ASN A 22 -8.77 -11.41 4.38
CA ASN A 22 -8.28 -10.48 5.41
C ASN A 22 -9.00 -10.65 6.75
N SER A 23 -10.23 -11.16 6.74
CA SER A 23 -11.07 -11.33 7.94
C SER A 23 -11.13 -12.78 8.42
N LEU A 24 -10.54 -13.73 7.69
CA LEU A 24 -10.67 -15.16 7.97
C LEU A 24 -10.19 -15.52 9.39
N SER A 25 -9.12 -14.89 9.90
CA SER A 25 -8.69 -15.10 11.30
C SER A 25 -9.78 -14.78 12.32
N THR A 26 -10.58 -13.73 12.06
CA THR A 26 -11.71 -13.34 12.91
C THR A 26 -12.83 -14.38 12.83
N TYR A 27 -13.13 -14.87 11.62
CA TYR A 27 -14.16 -15.91 11.42
C TYR A 27 -13.78 -17.22 12.10
N ILE A 28 -12.51 -17.63 12.00
CA ILE A 28 -11.98 -18.78 12.74
C ILE A 28 -12.07 -18.54 14.25
N GLY A 29 -11.83 -17.32 14.74
CA GLY A 29 -12.03 -16.97 16.14
C GLY A 29 -13.47 -17.18 16.62
N ILE A 30 -14.46 -16.77 15.84
CA ILE A 30 -15.88 -16.96 16.14
C ILE A 30 -16.24 -18.45 16.13
N LEU A 31 -15.76 -19.21 15.13
CA LEU A 31 -15.95 -20.67 15.07
C LEU A 31 -15.30 -21.37 16.27
N ASN A 32 -14.11 -20.96 16.70
CA ASN A 32 -13.45 -21.48 17.89
C ASN A 32 -14.25 -21.20 19.17
N ASN A 33 -14.87 -20.02 19.29
CA ASN A 33 -15.76 -19.71 20.41
C ASN A 33 -17.01 -20.60 20.40
N TYR A 34 -17.58 -20.85 19.22
CA TYR A 34 -18.68 -21.79 19.05
C TYR A 34 -18.29 -23.19 19.51
N PHE A 35 -17.15 -23.72 19.05
CA PHE A 35 -16.66 -25.04 19.46
C PHE A 35 -16.36 -25.11 20.96
N THR A 36 -15.77 -24.05 21.53
CA THR A 36 -15.51 -23.96 22.98
C THR A 36 -16.81 -24.02 23.78
N THR A 37 -17.83 -23.25 23.38
CA THR A 37 -19.13 -23.21 24.07
C THR A 37 -19.88 -24.55 23.99
N ASN A 38 -19.62 -25.34 22.94
CA ASN A 38 -20.18 -26.67 22.76
C ASN A 38 -19.28 -27.79 23.31
N ASN A 39 -18.26 -27.45 24.13
CA ASN A 39 -17.36 -28.39 24.80
C ASN A 39 -16.56 -29.32 23.86
N TYR A 40 -16.21 -28.86 22.66
CA TYR A 40 -15.29 -29.60 21.80
C TYR A 40 -13.88 -29.60 22.39
N GLU A 41 -13.20 -30.75 22.27
CA GLU A 41 -11.78 -30.88 22.61
C GLU A 41 -10.93 -30.12 21.58
N PHE A 42 -9.82 -29.52 22.01
CA PHE A 42 -8.85 -28.88 21.11
C PHE A 42 -7.54 -29.67 21.11
N VAL A 43 -6.99 -29.89 19.92
CA VAL A 43 -5.73 -30.62 19.72
C VAL A 43 -4.72 -29.72 19.02
N ALA A 44 -3.43 -29.99 19.24
CA ALA A 44 -2.38 -29.28 18.52
C ALA A 44 -2.37 -29.70 17.05
N ILE A 45 -2.28 -28.74 16.14
CA ILE A 45 -2.22 -28.97 14.69
C ILE A 45 -1.07 -29.92 14.34
N GLY A 46 0.05 -29.83 15.06
CA GLY A 46 1.20 -30.71 14.86
C GLY A 46 0.91 -32.20 15.12
N ASP A 47 -0.11 -32.52 15.92
CA ASP A 47 -0.49 -33.90 16.26
C ASP A 47 -1.48 -34.48 15.25
N CYS A 48 -2.20 -33.62 14.53
CA CYS A 48 -3.14 -34.00 13.47
C CYS A 48 -2.65 -33.63 12.06
N LEU A 49 -1.34 -33.38 11.88
CA LEU A 49 -0.74 -33.02 10.59
C LEU A 49 0.30 -34.04 10.14
N LYS A 50 0.13 -34.58 8.93
CA LYS A 50 1.14 -35.39 8.24
C LYS A 50 1.89 -34.53 7.25
N LYS A 51 3.21 -34.51 7.40
CA LYS A 51 4.12 -33.94 6.41
C LYS A 51 4.45 -34.99 5.36
N LEU A 52 4.26 -34.66 4.10
CA LEU A 52 4.75 -35.46 2.98
C LEU A 52 6.18 -35.01 2.65
N SER A 53 7.09 -35.97 2.59
CA SER A 53 8.46 -35.75 2.13
C SER A 53 8.58 -36.31 0.73
N PHE A 54 8.82 -35.44 -0.23
CA PHE A 54 9.18 -35.85 -1.58
C PHE A 54 10.69 -35.69 -1.71
N THR A 55 11.37 -36.69 -2.26
CA THR A 55 12.75 -36.51 -2.70
C THR A 55 12.68 -35.64 -3.95
N ILE A 56 12.81 -34.33 -3.77
CA ILE A 56 12.78 -33.38 -4.88
C ILE A 56 14.16 -33.48 -5.55
N PRO A 57 14.32 -34.05 -6.76
CA PRO A 57 15.54 -33.84 -7.55
C PRO A 57 15.76 -32.33 -7.76
N LYS A 58 16.96 -31.87 -8.15
CA LYS A 58 17.28 -30.43 -8.35
C LYS A 58 16.05 -29.63 -8.79
N GLY A 59 15.64 -28.66 -7.96
CA GLY A 59 14.39 -27.91 -8.12
C GLY A 59 14.20 -27.33 -9.52
N LEU A 60 12.95 -27.05 -9.88
CA LEU A 60 12.58 -26.58 -11.21
C LEU A 60 13.23 -25.23 -11.56
N ASN A 61 14.01 -25.16 -12.64
CA ASN A 61 14.63 -23.91 -13.10
C ASN A 61 13.56 -22.98 -13.68
N SER A 62 13.74 -21.66 -13.55
CA SER A 62 12.83 -20.66 -14.13
C SER A 62 12.64 -20.80 -15.64
N LYS A 63 13.64 -21.34 -16.36
CA LYS A 63 13.56 -21.62 -17.81
C LYS A 63 12.63 -22.78 -18.16
N GLU A 64 12.33 -23.66 -17.19
CA GLU A 64 11.44 -24.82 -17.34
C GLU A 64 9.99 -24.50 -16.96
N ILE A 65 9.70 -23.23 -16.66
CA ILE A 65 8.37 -22.72 -16.34
C ILE A 65 7.86 -21.93 -17.55
N HIS A 66 6.75 -22.41 -18.10
CA HIS A 66 6.10 -21.83 -19.28
C HIS A 66 4.79 -21.14 -18.89
N SER A 67 4.32 -20.23 -19.75
CA SER A 67 3.01 -19.58 -19.55
C SER A 67 1.82 -20.52 -19.75
N SER A 68 2.04 -21.68 -20.37
CA SER A 68 1.03 -22.72 -20.67
C SER A 68 1.69 -24.10 -20.68
N GLY A 69 0.96 -25.14 -20.30
CA GLY A 69 1.43 -26.52 -20.25
C GLY A 69 0.44 -27.42 -19.53
N ASN A 70 0.78 -28.69 -19.31
CA ASN A 70 -0.17 -29.68 -18.77
C ASN A 70 -0.33 -29.61 -17.25
N HIS A 71 0.75 -29.33 -16.52
CA HIS A 71 0.71 -29.32 -15.05
C HIS A 71 1.03 -27.94 -14.49
N PRO A 72 0.16 -27.41 -13.59
CA PRO A 72 0.42 -26.14 -12.93
C PRO A 72 1.62 -26.27 -11.98
N VAL A 73 2.48 -25.25 -11.97
CA VAL A 73 3.60 -25.15 -11.04
C VAL A 73 3.17 -24.31 -9.85
N ILE A 74 3.30 -24.89 -8.66
CA ILE A 74 2.96 -24.23 -7.39
C ILE A 74 4.22 -24.08 -6.54
N SER A 75 4.46 -22.85 -6.10
CA SER A 75 5.59 -22.50 -5.24
C SER A 75 5.14 -21.70 -4.02
N GLN A 76 6.09 -21.27 -3.19
CA GLN A 76 5.85 -20.36 -2.07
C GLN A 76 5.53 -18.90 -2.46
N SER A 77 5.50 -18.56 -3.75
CA SER A 77 5.15 -17.21 -4.24
C SER A 77 3.68 -16.85 -3.97
N LYS A 78 3.35 -15.56 -4.08
CA LYS A 78 1.99 -15.04 -3.82
C LYS A 78 0.98 -15.55 -4.84
N GLU A 79 1.38 -15.65 -6.11
CA GLU A 79 0.53 -16.15 -7.20
C GLU A 79 0.18 -17.61 -6.93
N TYR A 80 -1.09 -17.99 -7.07
CA TYR A 80 -1.52 -19.38 -6.84
C TYR A 80 -0.73 -20.36 -7.75
N ILE A 81 -0.65 -20.06 -9.04
CA ILE A 81 0.13 -20.77 -10.07
C ILE A 81 1.17 -19.81 -10.66
N ILE A 82 2.44 -20.23 -10.71
CA ILE A 82 3.54 -19.41 -11.28
C ILE A 82 3.80 -19.68 -12.77
N GLY A 83 3.18 -20.72 -13.31
CA GLY A 83 3.29 -21.17 -14.69
C GLY A 83 3.01 -22.65 -14.79
N PHE A 84 3.45 -23.28 -15.88
CA PHE A 84 3.24 -24.68 -16.17
C PHE A 84 4.54 -25.38 -16.53
N SER A 85 4.62 -26.68 -16.27
CA SER A 85 5.77 -27.50 -16.65
C SER A 85 5.29 -28.93 -16.95
N ASP A 86 6.08 -29.66 -17.72
CA ASP A 86 5.82 -31.07 -18.06
C ASP A 86 6.81 -32.02 -17.35
N ARG A 87 7.56 -31.52 -16.36
CA ARG A 87 8.55 -32.30 -15.62
C ARG A 87 7.87 -33.24 -14.61
N THR A 88 7.54 -34.44 -15.07
CA THR A 88 6.83 -35.48 -14.31
C THR A 88 7.55 -35.95 -13.05
N GLU A 89 8.88 -35.80 -12.97
CA GLU A 89 9.67 -36.12 -11.76
C GLU A 89 9.28 -35.31 -10.51
N LEU A 90 8.72 -34.10 -10.74
CA LEU A 90 8.29 -33.18 -9.69
C LEU A 90 6.77 -33.14 -9.54
N LEU A 91 6.07 -34.00 -10.28
CA LEU A 91 4.61 -34.09 -10.27
C LEU A 91 4.14 -34.71 -8.96
N VAL A 92 3.20 -34.03 -8.32
CA VAL A 92 2.44 -34.50 -7.19
C VAL A 92 1.04 -34.82 -7.68
N ASP A 93 0.78 -36.11 -7.88
CA ASP A 93 -0.48 -36.67 -8.36
C ASP A 93 -1.14 -37.61 -7.33
N LYS A 94 -0.50 -37.82 -6.18
CA LYS A 94 -0.94 -38.70 -5.09
C LYS A 94 -1.24 -37.90 -3.83
N ASP A 95 -2.03 -38.52 -2.95
CA ASP A 95 -2.41 -37.98 -1.64
C ASP A 95 -3.16 -36.63 -1.71
N LEU A 96 -3.67 -36.23 -2.88
CA LEU A 96 -4.54 -35.06 -3.04
C LEU A 96 -5.85 -35.21 -2.24
N PRO A 97 -6.49 -34.12 -1.80
CA PRO A 97 -5.99 -32.74 -1.82
C PRO A 97 -4.88 -32.49 -0.78
N LEU A 98 -4.03 -31.50 -1.04
CA LEU A 98 -2.87 -31.14 -0.21
C LEU A 98 -2.82 -29.65 0.12
N ILE A 99 -2.18 -29.33 1.24
CA ILE A 99 -1.86 -27.96 1.64
C ILE A 99 -0.38 -27.72 1.38
N VAL A 100 -0.07 -26.69 0.60
CA VAL A 100 1.28 -26.22 0.30
C VAL A 100 1.60 -25.07 1.23
N PHE A 101 2.62 -25.21 2.07
CA PHE A 101 3.03 -24.22 3.06
C PHE A 101 4.45 -23.69 2.80
N GLY A 102 4.60 -22.37 2.65
CA GLY A 102 5.89 -21.68 2.54
C GLY A 102 6.42 -21.24 3.91
N ASP A 103 7.47 -21.90 4.41
CA ASP A 103 8.01 -21.66 5.77
C ASP A 103 8.57 -20.24 5.98
N HIS A 104 9.06 -19.61 4.91
CA HIS A 104 9.57 -18.24 4.94
C HIS A 104 8.54 -17.20 4.47
N SER A 105 7.61 -17.57 3.60
CA SER A 105 6.67 -16.62 2.99
C SER A 105 5.32 -16.52 3.72
N LYS A 106 5.01 -17.46 4.64
CA LYS A 106 3.67 -17.67 5.22
C LYS A 106 2.58 -18.01 4.19
N THR A 107 2.93 -18.15 2.91
CA THR A 107 1.98 -18.52 1.87
C THR A 107 1.42 -19.91 2.15
N ILE A 108 0.09 -20.03 2.12
CA ILE A 108 -0.61 -21.30 2.22
C ILE A 108 -1.50 -21.44 1.00
N LYS A 109 -1.48 -22.61 0.37
CA LYS A 109 -2.36 -22.92 -0.76
C LYS A 109 -3.00 -24.27 -0.56
N TYR A 110 -4.29 -24.36 -0.87
CA TYR A 110 -5.01 -25.62 -0.94
C TYR A 110 -5.07 -26.08 -2.39
N VAL A 111 -4.65 -27.32 -2.66
CA VAL A 111 -4.48 -27.84 -4.02
C VAL A 111 -5.16 -29.19 -4.14
N GLU A 112 -6.12 -29.28 -5.05
CA GLU A 112 -6.95 -30.48 -5.26
C GLU A 112 -6.52 -31.26 -6.51
N GLU A 113 -5.89 -30.58 -7.46
CA GLU A 113 -5.47 -31.12 -8.75
C GLU A 113 -3.98 -31.46 -8.79
N PRO A 114 -3.53 -32.38 -9.66
CA PRO A 114 -2.12 -32.69 -9.84
C PRO A 114 -1.29 -31.44 -10.19
N PHE A 115 -0.15 -31.27 -9.51
CA PHE A 115 0.68 -30.07 -9.65
C PHE A 115 2.18 -30.39 -9.55
N ILE A 116 3.01 -29.50 -10.08
CA ILE A 116 4.48 -29.59 -9.98
C ILE A 116 4.98 -28.68 -8.85
N ILE A 117 5.86 -29.22 -8.02
CA ILE A 117 6.52 -28.46 -6.96
C ILE A 117 7.54 -27.49 -7.58
N GLY A 118 7.36 -26.18 -7.32
CA GLY A 118 8.35 -25.16 -7.65
C GLY A 118 9.63 -25.26 -6.81
N ALA A 119 10.69 -24.58 -7.24
CA ALA A 119 12.07 -24.83 -6.80
C ALA A 119 12.43 -24.68 -5.30
N ASP A 120 11.58 -24.16 -4.40
CA ASP A 120 12.04 -23.77 -3.06
C ASP A 120 11.08 -24.12 -1.91
N GLY A 121 11.62 -24.80 -0.90
CA GLY A 121 11.27 -24.66 0.53
C GLY A 121 9.83 -25.00 0.98
N VAL A 122 8.96 -25.41 0.06
CA VAL A 122 7.56 -25.73 0.38
C VAL A 122 7.46 -26.99 1.23
N LYS A 123 6.53 -26.96 2.19
CA LYS A 123 6.13 -28.12 2.97
C LYS A 123 4.76 -28.55 2.48
N LEU A 124 4.68 -29.79 2.01
CA LEU A 124 3.41 -30.41 1.63
C LEU A 124 2.84 -31.11 2.84
N VAL A 125 1.64 -30.71 3.24
CA VAL A 125 1.00 -31.19 4.45
C VAL A 125 -0.46 -31.57 4.17
N LYS A 126 -0.95 -32.54 4.94
CA LYS A 126 -2.35 -32.97 4.93
C LYS A 126 -2.76 -33.27 6.37
N PRO A 127 -4.02 -33.06 6.78
CA PRO A 127 -4.46 -33.57 8.06
C PRO A 127 -4.40 -35.10 8.12
N ILE A 128 -4.28 -35.61 9.35
CA ILE A 128 -4.50 -37.02 9.72
C ILE A 128 -5.62 -37.09 10.76
N GLY A 129 -6.22 -38.27 10.87
CA GLY A 129 -7.44 -38.47 11.64
C GLY A 129 -8.69 -38.06 10.84
N SER A 130 -9.82 -37.92 11.53
CA SER A 130 -11.12 -37.62 10.93
C SER A 130 -11.30 -36.14 10.53
N PHE A 131 -10.27 -35.50 9.98
CA PHE A 131 -10.32 -34.09 9.56
C PHE A 131 -10.50 -33.96 8.05
N ASN A 132 -11.47 -33.14 7.63
CA ASN A 132 -11.61 -32.67 6.26
C ASN A 132 -10.44 -31.74 5.91
N ALA A 133 -9.82 -31.95 4.74
CA ALA A 133 -8.62 -31.21 4.33
C ALA A 133 -8.86 -29.71 4.12
N ARG A 134 -10.04 -29.32 3.61
CA ARG A 134 -10.42 -27.92 3.36
C ARG A 134 -10.81 -27.21 4.65
N PHE A 135 -11.50 -27.91 5.55
CA PHE A 135 -11.75 -27.44 6.92
C PHE A 135 -10.43 -27.12 7.61
N PHE A 136 -9.52 -28.10 7.63
CA PHE A 136 -8.20 -27.96 8.22
C PHE A 136 -7.41 -26.78 7.61
N TYR A 137 -7.46 -26.63 6.29
CA TYR A 137 -6.84 -25.51 5.57
C TYR A 137 -7.36 -24.14 6.04
N TYR A 138 -8.67 -23.95 6.18
CA TYR A 138 -9.23 -22.67 6.63
C TYR A 138 -8.78 -22.28 8.04
N PHE A 139 -8.77 -23.24 8.97
CA PHE A 139 -8.31 -23.00 10.34
C PHE A 139 -6.82 -22.66 10.41
N ILE A 140 -6.01 -23.41 9.68
CA ILE A 140 -4.56 -23.16 9.55
C ILE A 140 -4.29 -21.76 8.97
N PHE A 141 -5.03 -21.37 7.93
CA PHE A 141 -4.89 -20.05 7.32
C PHE A 141 -5.20 -18.94 8.34
N GLY A 142 -6.33 -19.03 9.03
CA GLY A 142 -6.72 -18.05 10.05
C GLY A 142 -5.68 -17.88 11.15
N ILE A 143 -5.09 -18.99 11.63
CA ILE A 143 -4.06 -18.96 12.68
C ILE A 143 -2.78 -18.28 12.20
N ILE A 144 -2.31 -18.60 10.99
CA ILE A 144 -1.05 -18.05 10.48
C ILE A 144 -1.15 -16.55 10.17
N THR A 145 -2.30 -16.10 9.67
CA THR A 145 -2.53 -14.67 9.38
C THR A 145 -2.49 -13.77 10.61
N ASP A 146 -2.74 -14.30 11.81
CA ASP A 146 -2.73 -13.51 13.04
C ASP A 146 -1.30 -13.27 13.59
N THR A 147 -0.30 -14.02 13.12
CA THR A 147 1.07 -13.95 13.64
C THR A 147 1.85 -12.75 13.05
N LYS A 148 2.22 -11.78 13.90
CA LYS A 148 3.06 -10.62 13.51
C LYS A 148 4.57 -10.92 13.47
N ASP A 149 5.00 -12.08 13.93
CA ASP A 149 6.42 -12.42 14.09
C ASP A 149 7.09 -12.90 12.81
N TYR A 150 8.42 -12.72 12.75
CA TYR A 150 9.35 -13.12 11.67
C TYR A 150 10.02 -14.50 11.92
N GLY A 151 9.59 -15.26 12.93
CA GLY A 151 10.16 -16.57 13.29
C GLY A 151 9.84 -17.70 12.30
N ARG A 152 10.34 -18.93 12.51
CA ARG A 152 9.99 -20.09 11.66
C ARG A 152 8.51 -20.43 11.78
N HIS A 153 7.72 -20.13 10.75
CA HIS A 153 6.26 -20.16 10.81
C HIS A 153 5.68 -21.57 10.92
N PHE A 154 6.39 -22.59 10.45
CA PHE A 154 5.92 -23.98 10.60
C PHE A 154 5.86 -24.46 12.05
N SER A 155 6.78 -24.00 12.91
CA SER A 155 6.74 -24.37 14.33
C SER A 155 5.56 -23.73 15.05
N LEU A 156 5.23 -22.48 14.69
CA LEU A 156 4.05 -21.79 15.19
C LEU A 156 2.77 -22.50 14.75
N LEU A 157 2.71 -22.87 13.48
CA LEU A 157 1.60 -23.66 12.94
C LEU A 157 1.38 -24.94 13.74
N ARG A 158 2.44 -25.71 14.02
CA ARG A 158 2.33 -26.98 14.76
C ARG A 158 1.79 -26.80 16.17
N ASN A 159 2.11 -25.68 16.82
CA ASN A 159 1.66 -25.41 18.19
C ASN A 159 0.27 -24.76 18.24
N GLY A 160 -0.28 -24.33 17.10
CA GLY A 160 -1.65 -23.83 17.02
C GLY A 160 -2.66 -24.91 17.39
N LEU A 161 -3.78 -24.50 17.97
CA LEU A 161 -4.86 -25.41 18.37
C LEU A 161 -5.98 -25.40 17.33
N ILE A 162 -6.59 -26.57 17.13
CA ILE A 162 -7.78 -26.74 16.31
C ILE A 162 -8.80 -27.60 17.06
N ALA A 163 -10.08 -27.25 16.94
CA ALA A 163 -11.18 -28.03 17.51
C ALA A 163 -11.23 -29.42 16.86
N LYS A 164 -11.24 -30.47 17.68
CA LYS A 164 -11.38 -31.86 17.28
C LYS A 164 -12.85 -32.18 17.03
N VAL A 165 -13.31 -31.87 15.82
CA VAL A 165 -14.68 -32.17 15.38
C VAL A 165 -14.71 -33.58 14.78
N GLU A 166 -15.17 -34.59 15.51
CA GLU A 166 -15.22 -35.97 14.98
C GLU A 166 -16.30 -36.17 13.91
N ASP A 167 -17.32 -35.31 13.91
CA ASP A 167 -18.38 -35.28 12.91
C ASP A 167 -17.88 -34.68 11.58
N LEU A 168 -17.66 -35.55 10.60
CA LEU A 168 -17.26 -35.15 9.24
C LEU A 168 -18.34 -34.35 8.52
N GLU A 169 -19.62 -34.60 8.79
CA GLU A 169 -20.72 -33.86 8.16
C GLU A 169 -20.73 -32.41 8.64
N LEU A 170 -20.52 -32.19 9.93
CA LEU A 170 -20.37 -30.84 10.49
C LEU A 170 -19.18 -30.10 9.90
N GLN A 171 -18.02 -30.75 9.74
CA GLN A 171 -16.87 -30.12 9.09
C GLN A 171 -17.17 -29.71 7.65
N VAL A 172 -17.86 -30.55 6.88
CA VAL A 172 -18.28 -30.24 5.51
C VAL A 172 -19.23 -29.04 5.49
N LYS A 173 -20.22 -28.99 6.39
CA LYS A 173 -21.15 -27.85 6.51
C LYS A 173 -20.44 -26.53 6.81
N VAL A 174 -19.45 -26.54 7.69
CA VAL A 174 -18.62 -25.35 7.98
C VAL A 174 -17.83 -24.92 6.74
N VAL A 175 -17.26 -25.87 5.98
CA VAL A 175 -16.54 -25.59 4.74
C VAL A 175 -17.46 -25.01 3.67
N GLU A 176 -18.63 -25.60 3.46
CA GLU A 176 -19.64 -25.11 2.52
C GLU A 176 -20.08 -23.70 2.87
N PHE A 177 -20.29 -23.40 4.15
CA PHE A 177 -20.58 -22.05 4.62
C PHE A 177 -19.45 -21.07 4.29
N LEU A 178 -18.19 -21.41 4.58
CA LEU A 178 -17.05 -20.53 4.30
C LEU A 178 -16.81 -20.36 2.79
N ASP A 179 -17.05 -21.39 1.99
CA ASP A 179 -16.96 -21.31 0.52
C ASP A 179 -18.08 -20.44 -0.07
N ALA A 180 -19.31 -20.57 0.43
CA ALA A 180 -20.43 -19.71 0.07
C ALA A 180 -20.17 -18.27 0.51
N LEU A 181 -19.62 -18.07 1.72
CA LEU A 181 -19.21 -16.78 2.23
C LEU A 181 -18.14 -16.17 1.35
N LYS A 182 -17.10 -16.89 0.95
CA LYS A 182 -16.02 -16.39 0.10
C LYS A 182 -16.52 -15.93 -1.28
N SER A 183 -17.49 -16.63 -1.85
CA SER A 183 -17.99 -16.39 -3.20
C SER A 183 -19.25 -15.51 -3.28
N ASP A 184 -19.75 -15.04 -2.13
CA ASP A 184 -21.07 -14.38 -1.98
C ASP A 184 -22.21 -15.22 -2.60
N ALA A 185 -22.06 -16.55 -2.56
CA ALA A 185 -22.95 -17.50 -3.22
C ALA A 185 -23.95 -18.15 -2.24
N PHE A 186 -24.64 -17.34 -1.45
CA PHE A 186 -25.72 -17.82 -0.59
C PHE A 186 -27.01 -18.01 -1.39
N SER A 187 -27.12 -19.09 -2.16
CA SER A 187 -28.36 -19.47 -2.84
C SER A 187 -29.37 -20.04 -1.83
N ASN A 188 -30.48 -19.32 -1.61
CA ASN A 188 -31.60 -19.68 -0.73
C ASN A 188 -31.19 -20.05 0.72
N LYS A 189 -31.22 -19.07 1.63
CA LYS A 189 -30.98 -19.14 3.10
C LYS A 189 -31.25 -20.51 3.76
N ASN A 190 -30.35 -21.47 3.60
CA ASN A 190 -30.25 -22.64 4.45
C ASN A 190 -29.20 -22.34 5.52
N VAL A 191 -29.52 -22.71 6.75
CA VAL A 191 -28.56 -22.76 7.84
C VAL A 191 -27.66 -23.96 7.59
N PHE A 192 -26.35 -23.76 7.54
CA PHE A 192 -25.40 -24.83 7.26
C PHE A 192 -25.19 -25.71 8.50
N PHE A 193 -24.87 -25.09 9.64
CA PHE A 193 -24.60 -25.74 10.93
C PHE A 193 -25.17 -24.97 12.13
N ASN A 194 -25.08 -23.64 12.17
CA ASN A 194 -25.60 -22.83 13.27
C ASN A 194 -25.96 -21.41 12.82
N ALA A 195 -27.26 -21.10 12.86
CA ALA A 195 -27.80 -19.84 12.35
C ALA A 195 -27.22 -18.59 13.03
N SER A 196 -26.95 -18.66 14.34
CA SER A 196 -26.43 -17.52 15.09
C SER A 196 -25.00 -17.19 14.67
N VAL A 197 -24.14 -18.21 14.62
CA VAL A 197 -22.72 -18.07 14.24
C VAL A 197 -22.58 -17.66 12.77
N GLU A 198 -23.35 -18.30 11.89
CA GLU A 198 -23.35 -17.97 10.45
C GLU A 198 -23.77 -16.52 10.21
N ASN A 199 -24.84 -16.06 10.89
CA ASN A 199 -25.32 -14.69 10.75
C ASN A 199 -24.31 -13.67 11.32
N GLU A 200 -23.66 -13.98 12.44
CA GLU A 200 -22.61 -13.15 13.01
C GLU A 200 -21.45 -12.95 12.01
N ILE A 201 -20.93 -14.04 11.45
CA ILE A 201 -19.84 -14.01 10.47
C ILE A 201 -20.27 -13.27 9.20
N TYR A 202 -21.47 -13.53 8.68
CA TYR A 202 -21.99 -12.91 7.47
C TYR A 202 -22.17 -11.38 7.63
N GLU A 203 -22.76 -10.94 8.75
CA GLU A 203 -22.92 -9.50 9.02
C GLU A 203 -21.57 -8.81 9.23
N LEU A 204 -20.58 -9.48 9.84
CA LEU A 204 -19.22 -8.95 9.94
C LEU A 204 -18.58 -8.75 8.56
N GLN A 205 -18.63 -9.74 7.67
CA GLN A 205 -18.15 -9.61 6.28
C GLN A 205 -18.78 -8.40 5.57
N LYS A 206 -20.11 -8.24 5.68
CA LYS A 206 -20.82 -7.09 5.08
C LYS A 206 -20.43 -5.75 5.69
N ASN A 207 -20.22 -5.70 7.00
CA ASN A 207 -19.81 -4.48 7.67
C ASN A 207 -18.38 -4.09 7.29
N GLN A 208 -17.47 -5.05 7.11
CA GLN A 208 -16.12 -4.80 6.60
C GLN A 208 -16.15 -4.22 5.18
N LEU A 209 -17.03 -4.74 4.32
CA LEU A 209 -17.22 -4.20 2.96
C LEU A 209 -17.70 -2.75 2.97
N LYS A 210 -18.76 -2.46 3.72
CA LYS A 210 -19.26 -1.09 3.87
C LYS A 210 -18.18 -0.16 4.44
N GLY A 211 -17.42 -0.62 5.43
CA GLY A 211 -16.31 0.12 6.01
C GLY A 211 -15.21 0.45 5.00
N ASN A 212 -14.85 -0.52 4.14
CA ASN A 212 -13.86 -0.30 3.09
C ASN A 212 -14.37 0.68 2.02
N ASP A 213 -15.62 0.55 1.59
CA ASP A 213 -16.23 1.48 0.62
C ASP A 213 -16.28 2.92 1.18
N ILE A 214 -16.64 3.10 2.44
CA ILE A 214 -16.61 4.41 3.10
C ILE A 214 -15.18 4.96 3.19
N SER A 215 -14.21 4.13 3.53
CA SER A 215 -12.79 4.52 3.63
C SER A 215 -12.22 4.98 2.28
N THR A 216 -12.54 4.25 1.21
CA THR A 216 -12.11 4.60 -0.15
C THR A 216 -12.73 5.92 -0.61
N GLU A 217 -14.01 6.13 -0.37
CA GLU A 217 -14.69 7.40 -0.67
C GLU A 217 -14.12 8.57 0.15
N LEU A 218 -13.88 8.37 1.45
CA LEU A 218 -13.25 9.40 2.29
C LEU A 218 -11.86 9.79 1.76
N THR A 219 -11.04 8.81 1.38
CA THR A 219 -9.72 9.04 0.79
C THR A 219 -9.81 9.80 -0.52
N HIS A 220 -10.81 9.48 -1.35
CA HIS A 220 -11.09 10.20 -2.59
C HIS A 220 -11.47 11.66 -2.32
N GLN A 221 -12.39 11.91 -1.39
CA GLN A 221 -12.81 13.27 -1.02
C GLN A 221 -11.67 14.10 -0.45
N LEU A 222 -10.83 13.54 0.43
CA LEU A 222 -9.64 14.22 0.95
C LEU A 222 -8.67 14.61 -0.18
N THR A 223 -8.54 13.74 -1.19
CA THR A 223 -7.74 14.02 -2.38
C THR A 223 -8.32 15.17 -3.21
N LEU A 224 -9.64 15.19 -3.40
CA LEU A 224 -10.32 16.29 -4.11
C LEU A 224 -10.18 17.62 -3.38
N VAL A 225 -10.38 17.65 -2.06
CA VAL A 225 -10.19 18.85 -1.24
C VAL A 225 -8.76 19.36 -1.33
N LYS A 226 -7.77 18.47 -1.32
CA LYS A 226 -6.36 18.83 -1.50
C LYS A 226 -6.11 19.49 -2.87
N LYS A 227 -6.66 18.90 -3.94
CA LYS A 227 -6.56 19.46 -5.30
C LYS A 227 -7.26 20.82 -5.41
N LEU A 228 -8.45 20.96 -4.83
CA LEU A 228 -9.19 22.23 -4.81
C LEU A 228 -8.40 23.33 -4.10
N ARG A 229 -7.80 23.03 -2.93
CA ARG A 229 -6.94 23.99 -2.21
C ARG A 229 -5.73 24.41 -3.03
N GLN A 230 -5.11 23.47 -3.75
CA GLN A 230 -3.99 23.77 -4.64
C GLN A 230 -4.42 24.66 -5.81
N GLN A 231 -5.56 24.35 -6.43
CA GLN A 231 -6.11 25.16 -7.52
C GLN A 231 -6.46 26.56 -7.03
N LEU A 232 -7.13 26.70 -5.89
CA LEU A 232 -7.47 27.99 -5.29
C LEU A 232 -6.20 28.81 -5.01
N LEU A 233 -5.16 28.18 -4.44
CA LEU A 233 -3.88 28.86 -4.19
C LEU A 233 -3.22 29.28 -5.50
N GLN A 234 -3.27 28.44 -6.53
CA GLN A 234 -2.75 28.77 -7.86
C GLN A 234 -3.51 29.95 -8.47
N ASP A 235 -4.83 29.95 -8.43
CA ASP A 235 -5.66 31.05 -8.93
C ASP A 235 -5.41 32.34 -8.14
N ALA A 236 -5.17 32.25 -6.82
CA ALA A 236 -4.80 33.37 -5.97
C ALA A 236 -3.45 33.98 -6.39
N VAL A 237 -2.43 33.14 -6.57
CA VAL A 237 -1.09 33.55 -7.02
C VAL A 237 -1.14 34.13 -8.45
N GLN A 238 -2.03 33.61 -9.29
CA GLN A 238 -2.30 34.14 -10.63
C GLN A 238 -3.16 35.42 -10.61
N GLY A 239 -3.60 35.91 -9.44
CA GLY A 239 -4.44 37.11 -9.35
C GLY A 239 -5.85 36.96 -9.93
N LYS A 240 -6.31 35.72 -10.19
CA LYS A 240 -7.62 35.41 -10.78
C LYS A 240 -8.78 35.49 -9.77
N LEU A 241 -8.47 35.45 -8.48
CA LEU A 241 -9.47 35.49 -7.40
C LEU A 241 -9.87 36.90 -6.97
N ILE A 242 -9.38 37.94 -7.65
CA ILE A 242 -9.67 39.33 -7.31
C ILE A 242 -10.19 40.02 -8.58
N GLU A 243 -11.28 40.78 -8.43
CA GLU A 243 -11.80 41.61 -9.52
C GLU A 243 -10.76 42.64 -9.94
N GLN A 244 -10.43 42.65 -11.23
CA GLN A 244 -9.47 43.60 -11.79
C GLN A 244 -10.18 44.92 -12.07
N ASN A 245 -9.75 45.99 -11.43
CA ASN A 245 -10.25 47.32 -11.74
C ASN A 245 -9.39 47.97 -12.84
N ALA A 246 -10.02 48.31 -13.97
CA ALA A 246 -9.34 48.93 -15.11
C ALA A 246 -8.74 50.32 -14.79
N THR A 247 -9.17 50.96 -13.70
CA THR A 247 -8.60 52.26 -13.25
C THR A 247 -7.38 52.12 -12.36
N ASP A 248 -7.03 50.90 -11.92
CA ASP A 248 -5.89 50.70 -11.03
C ASP A 248 -4.57 51.01 -11.72
N GLU A 249 -3.60 51.49 -10.93
CA GLU A 249 -2.28 51.80 -11.46
C GLU A 249 -1.57 50.49 -11.87
N PRO A 250 -1.15 50.33 -13.15
CA PRO A 250 -0.51 49.09 -13.57
C PRO A 250 0.86 48.95 -12.89
N ALA A 251 1.22 47.72 -12.53
CA ALA A 251 2.48 47.40 -11.86
C ALA A 251 3.73 47.89 -12.64
N SER A 252 3.61 48.08 -13.96
CA SER A 252 4.64 48.69 -14.80
C SER A 252 5.03 50.11 -14.37
N LYS A 253 4.10 50.91 -13.82
CA LYS A 253 4.42 52.23 -13.25
C LYS A 253 5.17 52.12 -11.93
N LEU A 254 4.82 51.15 -11.08
CA LEU A 254 5.56 50.88 -9.85
C LEU A 254 7.01 50.46 -10.17
N LEU A 255 7.23 49.60 -11.16
CA LEU A 255 8.58 49.24 -11.60
C LEU A 255 9.39 50.44 -12.09
N LYS A 256 8.77 51.37 -12.83
CA LYS A 256 9.43 52.63 -13.22
C LYS A 256 9.82 53.48 -12.01
N LYS A 257 8.94 53.58 -10.99
CA LYS A 257 9.24 54.29 -9.73
C LYS A 257 10.41 53.64 -8.99
N ILE A 258 10.42 52.31 -8.86
CA ILE A 258 11.51 51.54 -8.23
C ILE A 258 12.84 51.74 -8.98
N LYS A 259 12.82 51.69 -10.33
CA LYS A 259 14.02 51.91 -11.14
C LYS A 259 14.60 53.31 -10.93
N ALA A 260 13.76 54.35 -10.95
CA ALA A 260 14.18 55.72 -10.69
C ALA A 260 14.73 55.92 -9.27
N GLU A 261 14.12 55.26 -8.27
CA GLU A 261 14.60 55.29 -6.89
C GLU A 261 15.96 54.60 -6.75
N LYS A 262 16.15 53.43 -7.38
CA LYS A 262 17.46 52.75 -7.43
C LYS A 262 18.53 53.61 -8.07
N GLU A 263 18.23 54.27 -9.19
CA GLU A 263 19.18 55.17 -9.87
C GLU A 263 19.60 56.34 -8.97
N LYS A 264 18.66 56.95 -8.22
CA LYS A 264 18.97 57.97 -7.22
C LYS A 264 19.90 57.44 -6.13
N LEU A 265 19.60 56.26 -5.56
CA LEU A 265 20.43 55.65 -4.52
C LEU A 265 21.83 55.26 -5.02
N ILE A 266 21.97 54.89 -6.29
CA ILE A 266 23.28 54.67 -6.93
C ILE A 266 24.04 56.00 -7.07
N ALA A 267 23.37 57.07 -7.49
CA ALA A 267 23.98 58.41 -7.58
C ALA A 267 24.43 58.92 -6.21
N GLU A 268 23.65 58.64 -5.16
CA GLU A 268 23.98 58.93 -3.75
C GLU A 268 25.05 57.98 -3.16
N LYS A 269 25.58 57.02 -3.95
CA LYS A 269 26.56 56.00 -3.53
C LYS A 269 26.09 55.08 -2.38
N LYS A 270 24.78 55.03 -2.11
CA LYS A 270 24.18 54.11 -1.13
C LYS A 270 24.01 52.70 -1.69
N LEU A 271 23.92 52.56 -3.01
CA LEU A 271 23.89 51.29 -3.73
C LEU A 271 25.01 51.21 -4.76
N LYS A 272 25.54 50.00 -4.97
CA LYS A 272 26.48 49.72 -6.08
C LYS A 272 25.71 49.58 -7.39
N LYS A 273 26.32 50.02 -8.49
CA LYS A 273 25.75 49.83 -9.83
C LYS A 273 25.82 48.35 -10.22
N GLU A 274 24.67 47.73 -10.42
CA GLU A 274 24.54 46.35 -10.89
C GLU A 274 24.60 46.27 -12.43
N LYS A 275 24.89 45.08 -12.97
CA LYS A 275 24.81 44.81 -14.41
C LYS A 275 23.34 44.81 -14.85
N GLU A 276 23.09 45.22 -16.09
CA GLU A 276 21.75 45.11 -16.68
C GLU A 276 21.31 43.65 -16.75
N LEU A 277 20.06 43.39 -16.35
CA LEU A 277 19.47 42.07 -16.32
C LEU A 277 18.96 41.69 -17.71
N PRO A 278 19.04 40.41 -18.11
CA PRO A 278 18.54 39.97 -19.39
C PRO A 278 17.01 40.12 -19.47
N PRO A 279 16.46 40.41 -20.67
CA PRO A 279 15.02 40.47 -20.85
C PRO A 279 14.37 39.12 -20.50
N ILE A 280 13.10 39.16 -20.07
CA ILE A 280 12.32 37.96 -19.78
C ILE A 280 11.86 37.36 -21.11
N LYS A 281 12.18 36.08 -21.35
CA LYS A 281 11.74 35.37 -22.55
C LYS A 281 10.34 34.77 -22.35
N PRO A 282 9.55 34.58 -23.43
CA PRO A 282 8.23 33.94 -23.33
C PRO A 282 8.28 32.54 -22.69
N GLU A 283 9.35 31.77 -22.93
CA GLU A 283 9.52 30.43 -22.37
C GLU A 283 9.75 30.43 -20.85
N GLU A 284 10.12 31.58 -20.26
CA GLU A 284 10.35 31.72 -18.82
C GLU A 284 9.07 32.07 -18.04
N ILE A 285 7.97 32.38 -18.73
CA ILE A 285 6.71 32.78 -18.11
C ILE A 285 5.94 31.51 -17.69
N PRO A 286 5.75 31.27 -16.37
CA PRO A 286 5.18 30.02 -15.89
C PRO A 286 3.66 29.96 -16.07
N PHE A 287 2.98 31.11 -16.10
CA PHE A 287 1.53 31.22 -16.22
C PHE A 287 1.10 32.63 -16.65
N GLU A 288 -0.13 32.73 -17.14
CA GLU A 288 -0.81 33.98 -17.45
C GLU A 288 -1.16 34.74 -16.16
N ILE A 289 -1.00 36.06 -16.22
CA ILE A 289 -1.30 37.01 -15.15
C ILE A 289 -2.25 38.10 -15.67
N PRO A 290 -2.95 38.84 -14.78
CA PRO A 290 -3.85 39.91 -15.19
C PRO A 290 -3.11 41.06 -15.89
N GLU A 291 -3.81 41.84 -16.72
CA GLU A 291 -3.23 42.93 -17.53
C GLU A 291 -2.51 44.00 -16.69
N ASN A 292 -2.98 44.23 -15.46
CA ASN A 292 -2.39 45.20 -14.54
C ASN A 292 -1.11 44.68 -13.84
N CYS A 293 -0.78 43.40 -13.99
CA CYS A 293 0.42 42.77 -13.45
C CYS A 293 1.50 42.63 -14.53
N VAL A 294 2.77 42.59 -14.10
CA VAL A 294 3.89 42.40 -15.02
C VAL A 294 4.97 41.55 -14.36
N TRP A 295 5.54 40.63 -15.14
CA TRP A 295 6.71 39.88 -14.71
C TRP A 295 7.95 40.78 -14.69
N CYS A 296 8.73 40.70 -13.61
CA CYS A 296 10.02 41.36 -13.47
C CYS A 296 11.05 40.40 -12.90
N ARG A 297 12.33 40.69 -13.09
CA ARG A 297 13.41 39.94 -12.46
C ARG A 297 13.53 40.36 -11.00
N LEU A 298 13.84 39.43 -10.09
CA LEU A 298 14.00 39.74 -8.66
C LEU A 298 15.01 40.87 -8.41
N GLY A 299 16.11 40.90 -9.18
CA GLY A 299 17.11 41.97 -9.09
C GLY A 299 16.59 43.36 -9.50
N GLU A 300 15.45 43.47 -10.18
CA GLU A 300 14.83 44.77 -10.49
C GLU A 300 14.14 45.36 -9.26
N ILE A 301 13.57 44.53 -8.38
CA ILE A 301 12.78 44.96 -7.22
C ILE A 301 13.47 44.75 -5.87
N ALA A 302 14.51 43.93 -5.80
CA ALA A 302 15.29 43.67 -4.59
C ALA A 302 16.73 44.15 -4.76
N TYR A 303 17.40 44.39 -3.63
CA TYR A 303 18.85 44.52 -3.58
C TYR A 303 19.43 43.20 -3.08
N ILE A 304 20.27 42.58 -3.89
CA ILE A 304 20.88 41.27 -3.58
C ILE A 304 22.30 41.53 -3.13
N THR A 305 22.60 41.21 -1.87
CA THR A 305 23.93 41.37 -1.29
C THR A 305 24.47 40.04 -0.76
N SER A 306 25.78 39.87 -0.83
CA SER A 306 26.50 38.77 -0.23
C SER A 306 27.37 39.27 0.92
N GLY A 307 27.37 38.55 2.04
CA GLY A 307 28.35 38.77 3.10
C GLY A 307 29.76 38.38 2.68
N SER A 308 30.76 38.84 3.42
CA SER A 308 32.15 38.38 3.31
C SER A 308 32.52 37.62 4.57
N THR A 309 33.44 36.64 4.48
CA THR A 309 33.94 35.93 5.66
C THR A 309 35.01 36.78 6.35
N PRO A 310 34.79 37.22 7.62
CA PRO A 310 35.80 37.96 8.38
C PRO A 310 37.02 37.08 8.66
N SER A 311 38.18 37.71 8.89
CA SER A 311 39.36 37.00 9.39
C SER A 311 39.12 36.44 10.78
N GLN A 312 39.89 35.41 11.17
CA GLN A 312 39.77 34.81 12.49
C GLN A 312 40.01 35.80 13.63
N THR A 313 40.81 36.83 13.38
CA THR A 313 41.12 37.93 14.31
C THR A 313 39.95 38.89 14.55
N ALA A 314 38.92 38.86 13.69
CA ALA A 314 37.74 39.73 13.82
C ALA A 314 36.67 39.13 14.76
N PHE A 315 36.82 37.89 15.20
CA PHE A 315 35.87 37.25 16.12
C PHE A 315 36.23 37.59 17.58
N ALA A 316 35.25 38.14 18.30
CA ALA A 316 35.35 38.43 19.73
C ALA A 316 34.47 37.47 20.55
N ALA A 317 34.81 37.28 21.83
CA ALA A 317 34.03 36.45 22.75
C ALA A 317 32.63 37.03 23.07
N SER A 318 32.46 38.35 22.93
CA SER A 318 31.21 39.07 23.13
C SER A 318 31.08 40.23 22.14
N GLY A 319 29.88 40.48 21.61
CA GLY A 319 29.63 41.59 20.67
C GLY A 319 28.44 41.32 19.75
N ILE A 320 28.44 41.97 18.58
CA ILE A 320 27.41 41.82 17.55
C ILE A 320 27.46 40.39 16.97
N PRO A 321 26.35 39.63 16.95
CA PRO A 321 26.33 38.29 16.40
C PRO A 321 26.68 38.24 14.91
N TYR A 322 27.59 37.34 14.54
CA TYR A 322 27.93 37.09 13.15
C TYR A 322 27.02 36.00 12.56
N LEU A 323 26.25 36.36 11.53
CA LEU A 323 25.33 35.43 10.84
C LEU A 323 26.10 34.44 9.97
N LYS A 324 25.92 33.14 10.20
CA LYS A 324 26.39 32.07 9.32
C LYS A 324 25.21 31.32 8.69
N MET A 325 25.48 30.62 7.59
CA MET A 325 24.43 29.88 6.86
C MET A 325 23.68 28.87 7.73
N TYR A 326 24.37 28.16 8.63
CA TYR A 326 23.73 27.21 9.53
C TYR A 326 22.81 27.86 10.58
N ASN A 327 22.89 29.19 10.78
CA ASN A 327 21.98 29.92 11.67
C ASN A 327 20.60 30.16 11.04
N LEU A 328 20.44 29.96 9.73
CA LEU A 328 19.15 30.05 9.05
C LEU A 328 18.40 28.73 9.22
N ARG A 329 17.46 28.67 10.17
CA ARG A 329 16.69 27.46 10.49
C ARG A 329 15.22 27.76 10.64
N ASN A 330 14.38 26.86 10.13
CA ASN A 330 12.92 26.92 10.32
C ASN A 330 12.34 28.31 9.98
N GLN A 331 12.82 28.92 8.90
CA GLN A 331 12.44 30.27 8.45
C GLN A 331 12.75 31.39 9.45
N LYS A 332 13.72 31.17 10.36
CA LYS A 332 14.17 32.12 11.39
C LYS A 332 15.69 32.16 11.45
N ILE A 333 16.22 33.23 12.05
CA ILE A 333 17.64 33.36 12.38
C ILE A 333 17.84 32.91 13.84
N ASP A 334 18.64 31.87 14.03
CA ASP A 334 19.07 31.38 15.35
C ASP A 334 20.58 31.58 15.49
N PHE A 335 20.99 32.70 16.10
CA PHE A 335 22.39 33.04 16.34
C PHE A 335 23.09 32.13 17.37
N PHE A 336 22.34 31.35 18.16
CA PHE A 336 22.90 30.49 19.21
C PHE A 336 23.20 29.08 18.71
N HIS A 337 22.58 28.67 17.61
CA HIS A 337 22.86 27.38 16.99
C HIS A 337 24.32 27.28 16.52
N LYS A 338 24.99 26.20 16.94
CA LYS A 338 26.30 25.75 16.44
C LYS A 338 26.14 24.29 16.05
N PRO A 339 26.52 23.90 14.82
CA PRO A 339 26.36 22.53 14.32
C PRO A 339 27.24 21.53 15.06
#